data_AF-A0A920RII8-F1
#
_entry.id   AF-A0A920RII8-F1
#
_cell.length_a   1.000
_cell.length_b   1.000
_cell.length_c   1.000
_cell.angle_alpha   90.00
_cell.angle_beta   90.00
_cell.angle_gamma   90.00
#
_symmetry.space_group_name_H-M   'P 1'
#
loop_
_entity.id
_entity.type
_entity.pdbx_description
1 polymer ?
#
loop_
_entity_poly.entity_id
_entity_poly.type
_entity_poly.pdbx_seq_one_letter_code
_entity_poly.pdbx_strand_id
1 'polypeptide(L)'
;MDTLEQGSGKLFTDPSSIAARADFQQKSRAMTDKVTTVSDAVDRLLGDGDYLAIGGFGGDRIPTAVIHEVIRQNKQDLGFCRTHLDPRLPGPCAPAT
;
A
#
# COMPACT_ATOMS: atom_id res chain seq x y z
N MET A 1 -11.37 -31.87 -5.67
CA MET A 1 -10.33 -30.91 -5.28
C MET A 1 -10.74 -30.41 -3.92
N ASP A 2 -10.07 -30.89 -2.88
CA ASP A 2 -10.48 -30.61 -1.51
C ASP A 2 -10.05 -29.20 -1.14
N THR A 3 -11.02 -28.40 -0.67
CA THR A 3 -10.80 -27.01 -0.30
C THR A 3 -10.02 -26.96 1.01
N LEU A 4 -8.81 -26.38 1.00
CA LEU A 4 -8.05 -26.07 2.21
C LEU A 4 -8.78 -24.99 3.03
N GLU A 5 -8.42 -24.81 4.30
CA GLU A 5 -9.02 -23.78 5.17
C GLU A 5 -9.12 -22.42 4.45
N GLN A 6 -10.35 -21.90 4.37
CA GLN A 6 -10.66 -20.67 3.66
C GLN A 6 -10.60 -19.49 4.63
N GLY A 7 -9.77 -18.48 4.31
CA GLY A 7 -9.73 -17.24 5.07
C GLY A 7 -11.07 -16.49 5.02
N SER A 8 -11.45 -15.86 6.13
CA SER A 8 -12.74 -15.15 6.28
C SER A 8 -12.70 -13.67 5.86
N GLY A 9 -11.55 -13.15 5.44
CA GLY A 9 -11.36 -11.76 5.05
C GLY A 9 -11.72 -11.49 3.59
N LYS A 10 -12.29 -10.31 3.31
CA LYS A 10 -12.42 -9.79 1.95
C LYS A 10 -11.04 -9.56 1.36
N LEU A 11 -10.79 -10.03 0.14
CA LEU A 11 -9.54 -9.74 -0.56
C LEU A 11 -9.41 -8.23 -0.79
N PHE A 12 -8.21 -7.71 -0.51
CA PHE A 12 -7.91 -6.29 -0.66
C PHE A 12 -8.01 -5.84 -2.12
N THR A 13 -7.67 -6.72 -3.07
CA THR A 13 -7.81 -6.50 -4.51
C THR A 13 -8.26 -7.79 -5.20
N ASP A 14 -8.81 -7.67 -6.41
CA ASP A 14 -9.17 -8.81 -7.25
C ASP A 14 -7.89 -9.62 -7.61
N PRO A 15 -7.83 -10.93 -7.31
CA PRO A 15 -6.68 -11.77 -7.65
C PRO A 15 -6.60 -12.13 -9.15
N SER A 16 -7.60 -11.76 -9.96
CA SER A 16 -7.65 -12.03 -11.39
C SER A 16 -6.54 -11.31 -12.15
N SER A 17 -5.60 -12.09 -12.69
CA SER A 17 -4.52 -11.58 -13.54
C SER A 17 -5.03 -10.98 -14.86
N ILE A 18 -6.19 -11.41 -15.34
CA ILE A 18 -6.84 -10.86 -16.55
C ILE A 18 -7.39 -9.47 -16.26
N ALA A 19 -8.12 -9.31 -15.15
CA ALA A 19 -8.66 -8.02 -14.73
C ALA A 19 -7.52 -7.01 -14.51
N ALA A 20 -6.49 -7.41 -13.75
CA ALA A 20 -5.32 -6.56 -13.52
C ALA A 20 -4.64 -6.13 -14.83
N ARG A 21 -4.50 -7.03 -15.81
CA ARG A 21 -3.93 -6.69 -17.12
C ARG A 21 -4.79 -5.69 -17.89
N ALA A 22 -6.12 -5.83 -17.85
CA ALA A 22 -7.03 -4.87 -18.49
C ALA A 22 -6.90 -3.48 -17.85
N ASP A 23 -6.84 -3.41 -16.52
CA ASP A 23 -6.67 -2.14 -15.78
C ASP A 23 -5.34 -1.47 -16.11
N PHE A 24 -4.23 -2.23 -16.17
CA PHE A 24 -2.93 -1.68 -16.51
C PHE A 24 -2.84 -1.19 -17.97
N GLN A 25 -3.62 -1.76 -18.89
CA GLN A 25 -3.64 -1.31 -20.29
C GLN A 25 -4.24 0.10 -20.44
N GLN A 26 -5.14 0.50 -19.55
CA GLN A 26 -5.73 1.84 -19.57
C GLN A 26 -4.78 2.93 -19.04
N LYS A 27 -3.71 2.55 -18.33
CA LYS A 27 -2.75 3.50 -17.76
C LYS A 27 -1.83 4.05 -18.84
N SER A 28 -1.49 5.34 -18.74
CA SER A 28 -0.57 5.99 -19.67
C SER A 28 0.81 5.33 -19.65
N ARG A 29 1.34 5.05 -20.84
CA ARG A 29 2.70 4.53 -21.08
C ARG A 29 3.69 5.64 -21.44
N ALA A 30 3.27 6.90 -21.32
CA ALA A 30 4.09 8.05 -21.68
C ALA A 30 5.33 8.12 -20.79
N MET A 31 6.49 8.30 -21.42
CA MET A 31 7.76 8.56 -20.73
C MET A 31 7.78 10.02 -20.28
N THR A 32 7.19 10.26 -19.12
CA THR A 32 7.08 11.57 -18.50
C THR A 32 7.98 11.63 -17.27
N ASP A 33 8.47 12.83 -16.96
CA ASP A 33 9.17 13.06 -15.71
C ASP A 33 8.19 12.89 -14.54
N LYS A 34 8.60 12.13 -13.53
CA LYS A 34 7.83 11.83 -12.32
C LYS A 34 8.53 12.34 -11.06
N VAL A 35 9.66 13.03 -11.20
CA VAL A 35 10.35 13.65 -10.08
C VAL A 35 9.45 14.76 -9.53
N THR A 36 9.22 14.72 -8.21
CA THR A 36 8.40 15.68 -7.49
C THR A 36 8.94 15.85 -6.07
N THR A 37 8.49 16.89 -5.37
CA THR A 37 8.80 17.04 -3.95
C THR A 37 8.02 16.04 -3.10
N VAL A 38 8.55 15.71 -1.92
CA VAL A 38 7.88 14.81 -0.98
C VAL A 38 6.54 15.39 -0.51
N SER A 39 6.50 16.71 -0.27
CA SER A 39 5.26 17.41 0.11
C SER A 39 4.18 17.26 -0.97
N ASP A 40 4.52 17.53 -2.24
CA ASP A 40 3.56 17.43 -3.34
C ASP A 40 3.12 15.98 -3.58
N ALA A 41 4.03 15.02 -3.40
CA ALA A 41 3.71 13.60 -3.54
C ALA A 41 2.68 13.16 -2.49
N VAL A 42 2.90 13.50 -1.21
CA VAL A 42 1.98 13.14 -0.12
C VAL A 42 0.64 13.87 -0.25
N ASP A 43 0.66 15.14 -0.68
CA ASP A 43 -0.58 15.91 -0.84
C ASP A 43 -1.46 15.35 -1.96
N ARG A 44 -0.86 15.06 -3.12
CA ARG A 44 -1.60 14.70 -4.34
C ARG A 44 -1.89 13.21 -4.50
N LEU A 45 -1.07 12.34 -3.92
CA LEU A 45 -1.10 10.90 -4.20
C LEU A 45 -1.55 10.05 -3.00
N LEU A 46 -1.66 10.64 -1.81
CA LEU A 46 -2.08 9.93 -0.60
C LEU A 46 -3.31 10.61 0.00
N GLY A 47 -4.43 9.90 0.01
CA GLY A 47 -5.66 10.29 0.68
C GLY A 47 -5.78 9.68 2.08
N ASP A 48 -6.70 10.22 2.88
CA ASP A 48 -7.10 9.58 4.13
C ASP A 48 -7.85 8.28 3.84
N GLY A 49 -7.65 7.24 4.66
CA GLY A 49 -8.23 5.92 4.42
C GLY A 49 -7.45 5.02 3.46
N ASP A 50 -6.39 5.53 2.82
CA ASP A 50 -5.59 4.77 1.88
C ASP A 50 -4.78 3.65 2.55
N TYR A 51 -4.49 2.61 1.78
CA TYR A 51 -3.64 1.51 2.22
C TYR A 51 -2.20 1.72 1.74
N LEU A 52 -1.34 2.12 2.67
CA LEU A 52 0.06 2.46 2.41
C LEU A 52 0.98 1.25 2.64
N ALA A 53 1.52 0.72 1.55
CA ALA A 53 2.55 -0.31 1.58
C ALA A 53 3.95 0.31 1.58
N ILE A 54 4.75 0.01 2.61
CA ILE A 54 6.09 0.56 2.80
C ILE A 54 7.13 -0.54 2.67
N GLY A 55 8.06 -0.35 1.73
CA GLY A 55 9.25 -1.17 1.57
C GLY A 55 10.34 -0.85 2.61
N GLY A 56 11.32 -1.74 2.73
CA GLY A 56 12.45 -1.62 3.65
C GLY A 56 12.63 -2.88 4.50
N PHE A 57 13.80 -3.03 5.13
CA PHE A 57 14.11 -4.20 5.97
C PHE A 57 14.87 -3.78 7.21
N GLY A 58 14.42 -4.21 8.40
CA GLY A 58 15.18 -4.01 9.64
C GLY A 58 15.49 -2.56 10.03
N GLY A 59 14.80 -1.57 9.46
CA GLY A 59 15.12 -0.14 9.63
C GLY A 59 15.82 0.48 8.41
N ASP A 60 16.40 -0.35 7.54
CA ASP A 60 17.17 0.09 6.38
C ASP A 60 16.28 0.35 5.16
N ARG A 61 16.63 1.42 4.42
CA ARG A 61 15.99 1.85 3.16
C ARG A 61 14.49 2.11 3.28
N ILE A 62 14.05 2.56 4.45
CA ILE A 62 12.70 3.06 4.68
C ILE A 62 12.59 4.48 4.08
N PRO A 63 11.46 4.84 3.44
CA PRO A 63 11.24 6.19 2.91
C PRO A 63 10.93 7.19 4.03
N THR A 64 11.89 7.43 4.94
CA THR A 64 11.71 8.22 6.16
C THR A 64 11.17 9.62 5.87
N ALA A 65 11.67 10.30 4.83
CA ALA A 65 11.19 11.62 4.45
C ALA A 65 9.68 11.62 4.11
N VAL A 66 9.21 10.60 3.39
CA VAL A 66 7.79 10.47 3.02
C VAL A 66 6.95 10.19 4.26
N ILE A 67 7.39 9.29 5.14
CA ILE A 67 6.65 8.94 6.37
C ILE A 67 6.51 10.15 7.29
N HIS A 68 7.60 10.91 7.47
CA HIS A 68 7.55 12.14 8.27
C HIS A 68 6.61 13.18 7.65
N GLU A 69 6.56 13.25 6.32
CA GLU A 69 5.66 14.16 5.63
C GLU A 69 4.17 13.76 5.77
N VAL A 70 3.86 12.46 5.73
CA VAL A 70 2.50 11.95 6.02
C VAL A 70 2.01 12.44 7.38
N ILE A 71 2.88 12.34 8.40
CA ILE A 71 2.58 12.82 9.75
C ILE A 71 2.44 14.34 9.76
N ARG A 72 3.35 15.06 9.08
CA ARG A 72 3.34 16.53 9.02
C ARG A 72 2.06 17.09 8.38
N GLN A 73 1.54 16.41 7.35
CA GLN A 73 0.28 16.77 6.69
C GLN A 73 -0.96 16.22 7.39
N ASN A 74 -0.78 15.50 8.51
CA ASN A 74 -1.85 14.95 9.33
C ASN A 74 -2.82 14.03 8.57
N LYS A 75 -2.30 13.18 7.65
CA LYS A 75 -3.13 12.18 6.97
C LYS A 75 -3.65 11.14 7.96
N GLN A 76 -4.92 10.76 7.85
CA GLN A 76 -5.64 9.93 8.82
C GLN A 76 -6.12 8.60 8.23
N ASP A 77 -6.49 7.67 9.12
CA ASP A 77 -7.15 6.41 8.80
C ASP A 77 -6.40 5.52 7.80
N LEU A 78 -5.08 5.64 7.74
CA LEU A 78 -4.25 4.87 6.82
C LEU A 78 -4.10 3.42 7.28
N GLY A 79 -4.33 2.47 6.37
CA GLY A 79 -3.93 1.07 6.57
C GLY A 79 -2.46 0.86 6.21
N PHE A 80 -1.73 0.04 6.97
CA PHE A 80 -0.28 -0.14 6.74
C PHE A 80 0.09 -1.60 6.45
N CYS A 81 0.94 -1.79 5.44
CA CYS A 81 1.59 -3.07 5.17
C CYS A 81 3.12 -2.88 5.07
N ARG A 82 3.89 -3.80 5.67
CA ARG A 82 5.35 -3.85 5.51
C ARG A 82 5.76 -5.09 4.75
N THR A 83 6.77 -4.96 3.89
CA THR A 83 7.26 -6.03 3.00
C THR A 83 7.91 -7.23 3.70
N HIS A 84 8.09 -7.18 5.03
CA HIS A 84 8.50 -8.33 5.83
C HIS A 84 7.54 -8.48 7.03
N LEU A 85 6.52 -9.32 6.86
CA LEU A 85 5.68 -9.81 7.94
C LEU A 85 6.30 -11.13 8.41
N ASP A 86 6.77 -11.21 9.66
CA ASP A 86 7.00 -12.52 10.27
C ASP A 86 5.63 -13.20 10.37
N PRO A 87 5.40 -14.37 9.73
CA PRO A 87 4.11 -15.05 9.77
C PRO A 87 3.71 -15.51 11.20
N ARG A 88 4.61 -15.39 12.19
CA ARG A 88 4.35 -15.69 13.60
C ARG A 88 3.92 -14.47 14.42
N LEU A 89 3.93 -13.27 13.84
CA LEU A 89 3.41 -12.06 14.49
C LEU A 89 1.96 -11.83 14.05
N PRO A 90 1.03 -11.54 14.99
CA PRO A 90 -0.33 -11.18 14.62
C PRO A 90 -0.29 -9.95 13.70
N GLY A 91 -0.73 -10.11 12.45
CA GLY A 91 -0.73 -9.04 11.46
C GLY A 91 -1.65 -7.89 11.87
N PRO A 92 -1.33 -6.63 11.56
CA PRO A 92 -2.11 -5.45 11.96
C PRO A 92 -3.31 -5.23 11.02
N CYS A 93 -3.99 -6.30 10.61
CA CYS A 93 -5.15 -6.23 9.74
C CYS A 93 -6.40 -6.67 10.52
N ALA A 94 -6.74 -5.89 11.54
CA ALA A 94 -8.09 -5.85 12.08
C ALA A 94 -8.62 -4.43 11.81
N PRO A 95 -9.76 -4.27 11.12
CA PRO A 95 -10.39 -2.97 11.02
C PRO A 95 -10.76 -2.51 12.42
N ALA A 96 -10.40 -1.27 12.77
CA ALA A 96 -10.90 -0.62 13.97
C ALA A 96 -12.44 -0.61 13.88
N THR A 97 -13.07 -1.22 14.88
CA THR A 97 -14.53 -1.22 15.07
C THR A 97 -14.97 0.11 15.64
#